data_AF-A0A1G1SUE8-F1
#
_entry.id   AF-A0A1G1SUE8-F1
#
_cell.length_a   1.000
_cell.length_b   1.000
_cell.length_c   1.000
_cell.angle_alpha   90.00
_cell.angle_beta   90.00
_cell.angle_gamma   90.00
#
_symmetry.space_group_name_H-M   'P 1'
#
loop_
_entity.id
_entity.type
_entity.pdbx_description
1 polymer ?
#
loop_
_entity_poly.entity_id
_entity_poly.type
_entity_poly.pdbx_seq_one_letter_code
_entity_poly.pdbx_strand_id
1 'polypeptide(L)'
;MGLLLLGALPAAAAVWLLPTRLTATRTGPDVRLEWSVADETGVRSYDLYRHTAANPRFQLVARRPAAGRRHYRCLDAGASQLAGGEPLTYRLVTRRPGGDPAAPAALPVESPGALARSWEVIRQTFRQ
;
A
#
# COMPACT_ATOMS: atom_id res chain seq x y z
N MET A 1 -8.00 44.68 -18.77
CA MET A 1 -6.99 43.68 -19.18
C MET A 1 -6.08 43.43 -17.99
N GLY A 2 -5.95 42.27 -17.37
CA GLY A 2 -6.61 40.97 -17.46
C GLY A 2 -6.13 40.23 -16.21
N LEU A 3 -7.07 39.70 -15.41
CA LEU A 3 -6.76 38.97 -14.18
C LEU A 3 -6.35 37.55 -14.59
N LEU A 4 -5.07 37.21 -14.53
CA LEU A 4 -4.61 35.82 -14.70
C LEU A 4 -4.54 35.17 -13.32
N LEU A 5 -5.63 34.49 -12.94
CA LEU A 5 -5.64 33.52 -11.85
C LEU A 5 -4.83 32.30 -12.29
N LEU A 6 -3.59 32.16 -11.79
CA LEU A 6 -2.86 30.90 -11.85
C LEU A 6 -3.58 29.89 -10.95
N GLY A 7 -4.46 29.09 -11.54
CA GLY A 7 -5.05 27.92 -10.90
C GLY A 7 -4.02 26.79 -10.81
N ALA A 8 -3.14 26.83 -9.81
CA ALA A 8 -2.42 25.65 -9.37
C ALA A 8 -3.39 24.75 -8.58
N LEU A 9 -3.97 23.75 -9.23
CA LEU A 9 -4.72 22.69 -8.53
C LEU A 9 -3.76 21.98 -7.55
N PRO A 10 -4.11 21.85 -6.26
CA PRO A 10 -3.20 21.31 -5.28
C PRO A 10 -3.02 19.81 -5.52
N ALA A 11 -1.78 19.34 -5.62
CA ALA A 11 -1.42 17.92 -5.57
C ALA A 11 -1.72 17.25 -4.20
N ALA A 12 -2.56 17.87 -3.36
CA ALA A 12 -2.89 17.44 -2.00
C ALA A 12 -3.94 16.32 -1.94
N ALA A 13 -4.62 15.99 -3.06
CA ALA A 13 -5.66 14.97 -3.07
C ALA A 13 -5.12 13.53 -2.89
N ALA A 14 -3.82 13.28 -3.09
CA ALA A 14 -3.26 11.93 -3.09
C ALA A 14 -2.97 11.33 -1.69
N VAL A 15 -2.85 12.16 -0.65
CA VAL A 15 -2.45 11.72 0.71
C VAL A 15 -3.60 11.04 1.47
N TRP A 16 -4.86 11.39 1.16
CA TRP A 16 -6.05 10.87 1.85
C TRP A 16 -6.41 9.42 1.50
N LEU A 17 -5.85 8.90 0.40
CA LEU A 17 -6.14 7.54 -0.10
C LEU A 17 -5.15 6.49 0.44
N LEU A 18 -4.35 6.86 1.43
CA LEU A 18 -3.34 5.98 2.00
C LEU A 18 -3.94 5.16 3.13
N PRO A 19 -3.63 3.85 3.18
CA PRO A 19 -3.76 3.10 4.40
C PRO A 19 -2.99 3.80 5.51
N THR A 20 -3.57 3.72 6.70
CA THR A 20 -2.99 4.23 7.92
C THR A 20 -3.11 3.15 8.98
N ARG A 21 -2.27 3.26 10.02
CA ARG A 21 -2.35 2.40 11.19
C ARG A 21 -2.28 0.91 10.82
N LEU A 22 -1.44 0.56 9.84
CA LEU A 22 -1.17 -0.84 9.60
C LEU A 22 -0.60 -1.44 10.90
N THR A 23 -1.22 -2.48 11.42
CA THR A 23 -0.74 -3.22 12.58
C THR A 23 -0.60 -4.67 12.19
N ALA A 24 0.40 -5.32 12.76
CA ALA A 24 0.53 -6.76 12.74
C ALA A 24 0.46 -7.25 14.19
N THR A 25 -0.30 -8.32 14.42
CA THR A 25 -0.47 -8.91 15.74
C THR A 25 -0.37 -10.42 15.60
N ARG A 26 0.61 -11.00 16.27
CA ARG A 26 0.76 -12.45 16.33
C ARG A 26 -0.47 -13.05 17.02
N THR A 27 -1.06 -14.06 16.39
CA THR A 27 -2.21 -14.81 16.91
C THR A 27 -1.92 -16.30 16.74
N GLY A 28 -1.24 -16.90 17.72
CA GLY A 28 -0.72 -18.26 17.61
C GLY A 28 0.35 -18.37 16.50
N PRO A 29 0.24 -19.35 15.57
CA PRO A 29 1.17 -19.47 14.45
C PRO A 29 0.96 -18.40 13.37
N ASP A 30 -0.16 -17.69 13.42
CA ASP A 30 -0.57 -16.73 12.39
C ASP A 30 -0.19 -15.29 12.78
N VAL A 31 -0.26 -14.40 11.79
CA VAL A 31 -0.22 -12.96 12.01
C VAL A 31 -1.49 -12.35 11.47
N ARG A 32 -2.22 -11.62 12.33
CA ARG A 32 -3.35 -10.79 11.93
C ARG A 32 -2.82 -9.41 11.55
N LEU A 33 -3.18 -8.95 10.36
CA LEU A 33 -2.86 -7.62 9.86
C LEU A 33 -4.12 -6.80 9.74
N GLU A 34 -4.11 -5.61 10.32
CA GLU A 34 -5.25 -4.70 10.32
C GLU A 34 -4.80 -3.32 9.85
N TRP A 35 -5.65 -2.62 9.12
CA TRP A 35 -5.36 -1.25 8.68
C TRP A 35 -6.64 -0.47 8.47
N SER A 36 -6.52 0.86 8.53
CA SER A 36 -7.61 1.80 8.29
C SER A 36 -7.36 2.60 7.01
N VAL A 37 -8.42 2.98 6.33
CA VAL A 37 -8.38 3.85 5.16
C VAL A 37 -9.35 5.00 5.37
N ALA A 38 -8.90 6.23 5.08
CA ALA A 38 -9.75 7.40 5.23
C ALA A 38 -10.80 7.49 4.11
N ASP A 39 -10.45 7.01 2.92
CA ASP A 39 -11.34 6.97 1.76
C ASP A 39 -10.86 5.90 0.75
N GLU A 40 -11.79 5.35 -0.05
CA GLU A 40 -11.50 4.31 -1.05
C GLU A 40 -11.70 4.79 -2.50
N THR A 41 -11.96 6.08 -2.71
CA THR A 41 -12.20 6.63 -4.04
C THR A 41 -11.00 6.37 -4.95
N GLY A 42 -11.24 5.71 -6.07
CA GLY A 42 -10.18 5.34 -7.01
C GLY A 42 -9.25 4.21 -6.51
N VAL A 43 -9.61 3.51 -5.44
CA VAL A 43 -8.90 2.31 -4.99
C VAL A 43 -9.59 1.06 -5.55
N ARG A 44 -8.79 0.16 -6.13
CA ARG A 44 -9.22 -1.16 -6.60
C ARG A 44 -8.97 -2.24 -5.55
N SER A 45 -7.78 -2.26 -4.96
CA SER A 45 -7.41 -3.26 -3.96
C SER A 45 -6.24 -2.84 -3.10
N TYR A 46 -6.02 -3.56 -2.03
CA TYR A 46 -4.85 -3.49 -1.16
C TYR A 46 -4.08 -4.80 -1.25
N ASP A 47 -2.83 -4.73 -1.66
CA ASP A 47 -1.92 -5.87 -1.78
C ASP A 47 -1.01 -5.89 -0.55
N LEU A 48 -1.03 -7.00 0.17
CA LEU A 48 -0.22 -7.23 1.36
C LEU A 48 0.95 -8.14 1.03
N TYR A 49 2.15 -7.68 1.31
CA TYR A 49 3.39 -8.40 1.08
C TYR A 49 4.10 -8.70 2.39
N ARG A 50 4.77 -9.85 2.44
CA ARG A 50 5.63 -10.28 3.54
C ARG A 50 7.07 -10.49 3.06
N HIS A 51 8.02 -10.11 3.89
CA HIS A 51 9.43 -10.45 3.77
C HIS A 51 9.87 -11.18 5.04
N THR A 52 10.71 -12.21 4.87
CA THR A 52 11.29 -13.02 5.95
C THR A 52 12.80 -13.15 5.73
N ALA A 53 13.58 -13.48 6.76
CA ALA A 53 15.02 -13.71 6.59
C ALA A 53 15.32 -14.84 5.60
N ALA A 54 14.48 -15.89 5.57
CA ALA A 54 14.62 -17.01 4.64
C ALA A 54 14.28 -16.65 3.18
N ASN A 55 13.59 -15.53 2.93
CA ASN A 55 13.26 -15.09 1.58
C ASN A 55 13.54 -13.58 1.39
N PRO A 56 14.61 -13.22 0.65
CA PRO A 56 15.03 -11.83 0.52
C PRO A 56 14.07 -10.98 -0.34
N ARG A 57 13.04 -11.56 -0.94
CA ARG A 57 12.03 -10.84 -1.74
C ARG A 57 10.71 -10.75 -0.99
N PHE A 58 10.05 -9.59 -1.13
CA PHE A 58 8.66 -9.44 -0.69
C PHE A 58 7.72 -10.33 -1.50
N GLN A 59 7.02 -11.23 -0.83
CA GLN A 59 6.02 -12.11 -1.42
C GLN A 59 4.62 -11.58 -1.15
N LEU A 60 3.74 -11.62 -2.16
CA LEU A 60 2.32 -11.30 -1.98
C LEU A 60 1.67 -12.39 -1.13
N VAL A 61 1.15 -12.03 0.03
CA VAL A 61 0.46 -12.96 0.94
C VAL A 61 -1.05 -12.82 0.85
N ALA A 62 -1.55 -11.62 0.53
CA ALA A 62 -2.98 -11.41 0.35
C ALA A 62 -3.27 -10.21 -0.56
N ARG A 63 -4.43 -10.27 -1.23
CA ARG A 63 -5.05 -9.13 -1.90
C ARG A 63 -6.45 -8.93 -1.34
N ARG A 64 -6.78 -7.71 -0.92
CA ARG A 64 -8.11 -7.32 -0.46
C ARG A 64 -8.71 -6.30 -1.41
N PRO A 65 -9.77 -6.65 -2.16
CA PRO A 65 -10.52 -5.68 -2.96
C PRO A 65 -11.08 -4.56 -2.07
N ALA A 66 -11.10 -3.34 -2.61
CA ALA A 66 -11.88 -2.25 -2.05
C ALA A 66 -13.36 -2.65 -2.03
N ALA A 67 -14.09 -2.29 -0.98
CA ALA A 67 -15.46 -2.77 -0.76
C ALA A 67 -16.37 -1.73 -0.08
N GLY A 68 -16.02 -0.44 -0.17
CA GLY A 68 -16.73 0.64 0.50
C GLY A 68 -16.53 0.66 2.01
N ARG A 69 -15.44 0.09 2.53
CA ARG A 69 -15.19 -0.02 3.98
C ARG A 69 -13.92 0.73 4.39
N ARG A 70 -13.89 1.17 5.65
CA ARG A 70 -12.76 1.94 6.21
C ARG A 70 -11.77 1.12 7.03
N HIS A 71 -12.15 -0.11 7.39
CA HIS A 71 -11.33 -0.98 8.22
C HIS A 71 -11.17 -2.33 7.54
N TYR A 72 -9.93 -2.80 7.50
CA TYR A 72 -9.56 -4.03 6.85
C TYR A 72 -8.82 -4.93 7.81
N ARG A 73 -8.98 -6.24 7.59
CA ARG A 73 -8.22 -7.27 8.27
C ARG A 73 -7.80 -8.37 7.29
N CYS A 74 -6.64 -8.94 7.54
CA CYS A 74 -6.15 -10.13 6.85
C CYS A 74 -5.44 -11.04 7.84
N LEU A 75 -5.63 -12.35 7.68
CA LEU A 75 -4.84 -13.35 8.40
C LEU A 75 -3.75 -13.86 7.44
N ASP A 76 -2.50 -13.80 7.88
CA ASP A 76 -1.37 -14.48 7.25
C ASP A 76 -1.08 -15.77 8.02
N ALA A 77 -1.59 -16.88 7.50
CA ALA A 77 -1.59 -18.15 8.19
C ALA A 77 -0.19 -18.79 8.22
N GLY A 78 0.22 -19.29 9.39
CA GLY A 78 1.52 -19.93 9.60
C GLY A 78 2.73 -19.00 9.48
N ALA A 79 2.52 -17.68 9.38
CA ALA A 79 3.58 -16.71 9.15
C ALA A 79 4.69 -16.76 10.22
N SER A 80 4.32 -16.96 11.48
CA SER A 80 5.30 -17.03 12.58
C SER A 80 6.16 -18.30 12.51
N GLN A 81 5.58 -19.41 12.06
CA GLN A 81 6.31 -20.66 11.85
C GLN A 81 7.26 -20.55 10.65
N LEU A 82 6.79 -19.95 9.56
CA LEU A 82 7.61 -19.68 8.37
C LEU A 82 8.79 -18.75 8.67
N ALA A 83 8.63 -17.84 9.63
CA ALA A 83 9.71 -16.98 10.07
C ALA A 83 10.78 -17.72 10.88
N GLY A 84 10.47 -18.88 11.48
CA GLY A 84 11.43 -19.64 12.28
C GLY A 84 11.97 -18.87 13.49
N GLY A 85 11.20 -17.92 14.02
CA GLY A 85 11.65 -17.02 15.09
C GLY A 85 12.28 -15.70 14.61
N GLU A 86 12.52 -15.56 13.31
CA GLU A 86 13.03 -14.32 12.73
C GLU A 86 11.96 -13.23 12.63
N PRO A 87 12.37 -11.95 12.53
CA PRO A 87 11.43 -10.85 12.30
C PRO A 87 10.68 -10.99 10.97
N LEU A 88 9.40 -10.64 11.00
CA LEU A 88 8.55 -10.53 9.82
C LEU A 88 8.41 -9.05 9.45
N THR A 89 8.61 -8.74 8.17
CA THR A 89 8.37 -7.39 7.66
C THR A 89 7.18 -7.42 6.71
N TYR A 90 6.24 -6.50 6.90
CA TYR A 90 5.07 -6.38 6.05
C TYR A 90 5.04 -5.07 5.30
N ARG A 91 4.50 -5.11 4.10
CA ARG A 91 4.27 -3.94 3.24
C ARG A 91 2.86 -4.00 2.67
N LEU A 92 2.12 -2.91 2.85
CA LEU A 92 0.81 -2.72 2.25
C LEU A 92 0.91 -1.81 1.03
N VAL A 93 0.26 -2.17 -0.06
CA VAL A 93 0.29 -1.43 -1.32
C VAL A 93 -1.13 -1.21 -1.83
N THR A 94 -1.52 0.05 -2.00
CA THR A 94 -2.80 0.42 -2.62
C THR A 94 -2.69 0.34 -4.13
N ARG A 95 -3.61 -0.40 -4.77
CA ARG A 95 -3.76 -0.52 -6.22
C ARG A 95 -4.91 0.37 -6.66
N ARG A 96 -4.66 1.23 -7.64
CA ARG A 96 -5.70 1.97 -8.37
C ARG A 96 -6.03 1.24 -9.68
N PRO A 97 -7.22 1.44 -10.27
CA PRO A 97 -7.45 1.08 -11.67
C PRO A 97 -6.37 1.77 -12.53
N GLY A 98 -5.59 0.99 -13.29
CA GLY A 98 -4.72 1.56 -14.32
C GLY A 98 -5.56 1.78 -15.58
N GLY A 99 -5.49 2.97 -16.17
CA GLY A 99 -6.08 3.25 -17.49
C GLY A 99 -5.08 2.93 -18.61
N ASP A 100 -5.59 2.71 -19.83
CA ASP A 100 -4.82 2.76 -21.09
C ASP A 100 -5.79 2.87 -22.29
N PRO A 101 -5.40 3.37 -23.49
CA PRO A 101 -4.74 4.63 -23.83
C PRO A 101 -5.58 5.46 -24.84
N ALA A 102 -5.54 6.79 -24.77
CA ALA A 102 -5.90 7.66 -25.89
C ALA A 102 -4.71 8.60 -26.16
N ALA A 103 -4.02 8.39 -27.28
CA ALA A 103 -2.79 9.08 -27.72
C ALA A 103 -3.02 10.55 -28.15
N PRO A 104 -1.99 11.27 -28.64
CA PRO A 104 -0.67 11.57 -28.08
C PRO A 104 -0.53 13.07 -27.77
N ALA A 105 0.22 13.44 -26.75
CA ALA A 105 0.84 14.76 -26.66
C ALA A 105 2.31 14.55 -26.35
N ALA A 106 3.11 14.47 -27.41
CA ALA A 106 4.56 14.51 -27.29
C ALA A 106 4.98 15.90 -26.75
N LEU A 107 5.99 15.88 -25.89
CA LEU A 107 7.05 16.88 -25.59
C LEU A 107 7.28 17.02 -24.06
N PRO A 108 8.51 17.26 -23.59
CA PRO A 108 9.79 16.59 -23.88
C PRO A 108 10.31 15.81 -22.65
N VAL A 109 11.29 14.93 -22.89
CA VAL A 109 12.18 14.30 -21.90
C VAL A 109 12.75 15.42 -20.99
N GLU A 110 12.65 15.42 -19.65
CA GLU A 110 13.29 14.53 -18.69
C GLU A 110 12.65 14.64 -17.29
N SER A 111 12.77 13.55 -16.51
CA SER A 111 12.60 13.40 -15.04
C SER A 111 11.29 12.76 -14.52
N PRO A 112 11.38 11.74 -13.65
CA PRO A 112 10.40 10.66 -13.50
C PRO A 112 9.19 11.04 -12.62
N GLY A 113 8.26 11.81 -13.18
CA GLY A 113 6.96 12.09 -12.59
C GLY A 113 5.89 11.06 -12.98
N ALA A 114 5.81 9.91 -12.31
CA ALA A 114 4.61 9.04 -12.35
C ALA A 114 4.54 7.97 -11.24
N LEU A 115 5.37 8.06 -10.20
CA LEU A 115 5.40 7.09 -9.12
C LEU A 115 5.32 7.81 -7.78
N ALA A 116 4.16 8.39 -7.49
CA ALA A 116 3.74 8.52 -6.09
C ALA A 116 3.44 7.11 -5.55
N ARG A 117 4.47 6.29 -5.41
CA ARG A 117 4.44 5.04 -4.66
C ARG A 117 4.50 5.44 -3.19
N SER A 118 3.34 5.70 -2.62
CA SER A 118 3.23 5.95 -1.20
C SER A 118 3.37 4.61 -0.47
N TRP A 119 4.39 4.50 0.38
CA TRP A 119 4.77 3.29 1.09
C TRP A 119 4.58 3.51 2.59
N GLU A 120 3.88 2.60 3.28
CA GLU A 120 4.15 2.37 4.71
C GLU A 120 4.95 1.07 4.82
N VAL A 121 6.14 1.16 5.40
CA VAL A 121 6.96 0.00 5.79
C VAL A 121 6.88 -0.09 7.30
N ILE A 122 6.27 -1.17 7.80
CA ILE A 122 6.24 -1.44 9.22
C ILE A 122 7.16 -2.64 9.47
N ARG A 123 8.22 -2.37 10.25
CA ARG A 123 9.12 -3.40 10.76
C ARG A 123 8.66 -3.74 12.16
N GLN A 124 8.18 -4.97 12.37
CA GLN A 124 7.88 -5.47 13.70
C GLN A 124 8.86 -6.58 14.07
N THR A 125 9.45 -6.42 15.26
CA THR A 125 10.31 -7.43 15.89
C THR A 125 9.47 -8.18 16.90
N PHE A 126 9.18 -9.45 16.63
CA PHE A 126 8.56 -10.33 17.62
C PHE A 126 9.69 -11.06 18.34
N ARG A 127 9.86 -10.80 19.64
CA ARG A 127 10.78 -11.59 20.48
C ARG A 127 10.04 -12.80 21.03
N GLN A 128 10.75 -13.92 21.13
CA GLN A 128 10.29 -15.13 21.79
C GLN A 128 10.35 -14.98 23.31
#